data_AF-A0A970EGC1-F1
#
_entry.id   AF-A0A970EGC1-F1
#
_cell.length_a   1.000
_cell.length_b   1.000
_cell.length_c   1.000
_cell.angle_alpha   90.00
_cell.angle_beta   90.00
_cell.angle_gamma   90.00
#
_symmetry.space_group_name_H-M   'P 1'
#
loop_
_entity.id
_entity.type
_entity.pdbx_description
1 polymer ?
#
loop_
_entity_poly.entity_id
_entity_poly.type
_entity_poly.pdbx_seq_one_letter_code
_entity_poly.pdbx_strand_id
1 'polypeptide(L)'
;MIKVSLRGEVKEFESGISLFDIAKSISEGLARNALVAKVNGKVMDLSRTLNEDAEVEFLTFDDEEGKDAFRHTSSHILAQAVKRLYPTAKLAIGPTIENGFYYDIDYERPFMPEDLEKIEAEMKNIVKEDLKVTRFELPREEALALAEKMGEPYKVELINDLPLDAVISFYSQGEFTDLCAGVHIPNTGKVKAFKLLSVAGAYWRGNEKNKMLQRIYGTSFPKKSELDAYLEALEQAKLRDHRKLGKELELFALMEEGPGFPFFLPKGMELRNTLINYWREVHREAGYVEISTPVILNRRLWETSGHWYHYRENMYT
;
A
#
# COMPACT_ATOMS: atom_id res chain seq x y z
N MET A 1 18.30 -29.84 -19.81
CA MET A 1 17.94 -30.07 -18.40
C MET A 1 18.56 -28.97 -17.59
N ILE A 2 17.79 -28.37 -16.69
CA ILE A 2 18.25 -27.37 -15.71
C ILE A 2 18.19 -28.00 -14.31
N LYS A 3 19.06 -27.56 -13.42
CA LYS A 3 19.09 -27.98 -12.01
C LYS A 3 18.40 -26.92 -11.16
N VAL A 4 17.35 -27.34 -10.46
CA VAL A 4 16.60 -26.49 -9.56
C VAL A 4 16.82 -26.97 -8.13
N SER A 5 17.40 -26.11 -7.29
CA SER A 5 17.54 -26.34 -5.85
C SER A 5 16.26 -25.91 -5.13
N LEU A 6 15.62 -26.86 -4.44
CA LEU A 6 14.39 -26.70 -3.69
C LEU A 6 14.68 -27.01 -2.22
N ARG A 7 14.97 -25.98 -1.42
CA ARG A 7 15.28 -26.12 0.02
C ARG A 7 16.39 -27.16 0.31
N GLY A 8 17.43 -27.17 -0.51
CA GLY A 8 18.59 -28.07 -0.38
C GLY A 8 18.48 -29.39 -1.15
N GLU A 9 17.31 -29.73 -1.70
CA GLU A 9 17.18 -30.85 -2.64
C GLU A 9 17.34 -30.36 -4.09
N VAL A 10 18.22 -30.98 -4.86
CA VAL A 10 18.39 -30.65 -6.28
C VAL A 10 17.55 -31.60 -7.13
N LYS A 11 16.69 -31.03 -7.98
CA LYS A 11 15.91 -31.77 -8.98
C LYS A 11 16.21 -31.25 -10.37
N GLU A 12 16.11 -32.12 -11.37
CA GLU A 12 16.33 -31.75 -12.77
C GLU A 12 15.00 -31.59 -13.50
N PHE A 13 14.89 -30.53 -14.30
CA PHE A 13 13.71 -30.23 -15.10
C PHE A 13 14.10 -29.88 -16.54
N GLU A 14 13.14 -29.95 -17.46
CA GLU A 14 13.34 -29.44 -18.81
C GLU A 14 13.49 -27.90 -18.79
N SER A 15 14.36 -27.38 -19.66
CA SER A 15 14.52 -25.93 -19.82
C SER A 15 13.22 -25.33 -20.36
N GLY A 16 12.79 -24.21 -19.80
CA GLY A 16 11.53 -23.55 -20.13
C GLY A 16 10.35 -23.98 -19.27
N ILE A 17 10.55 -24.84 -18.26
CA ILE A 17 9.51 -25.19 -17.29
C ILE A 17 9.06 -23.97 -16.48
N SER A 18 7.77 -23.85 -16.19
CA SER A 18 7.23 -22.77 -15.35
C SER A 18 7.42 -23.06 -13.86
N LEU A 19 7.52 -22.00 -13.04
CA LEU A 19 7.53 -22.13 -11.58
C LEU A 19 6.27 -22.84 -11.06
N PHE A 20 5.12 -22.63 -11.71
CA PHE A 20 3.88 -23.33 -11.40
C PHE A 20 3.99 -24.84 -11.64
N ASP A 21 4.56 -25.26 -12.78
CA ASP A 21 4.72 -26.69 -13.10
C ASP A 21 5.76 -27.35 -12.19
N ILE A 22 6.81 -26.63 -11.80
CA ILE A 22 7.74 -27.08 -10.75
C ILE A 22 6.99 -27.29 -9.44
N ALA A 23 6.19 -26.33 -8.97
CA ALA A 23 5.41 -26.47 -7.75
C ALA A 23 4.48 -27.69 -7.80
N LYS A 24 3.83 -27.91 -8.95
CA LYS A 24 2.92 -29.03 -9.19
C LYS A 24 3.62 -30.38 -9.17
N SER A 25 4.83 -30.45 -9.72
CA SER A 25 5.67 -31.67 -9.70
C SER A 25 6.07 -32.09 -8.28
N ILE A 26 6.10 -31.14 -7.34
CA ILE A 26 6.39 -31.41 -5.92
C ILE A 26 5.13 -31.90 -5.23
N SER A 27 4.03 -31.14 -5.32
CA SER A 27 2.70 -31.59 -4.89
C SER A 27 1.59 -30.68 -5.40
N GLU A 28 0.39 -31.23 -5.60
CA GLU A 28 -0.82 -30.45 -5.90
C GLU A 28 -1.16 -29.44 -4.78
N GLY A 29 -0.86 -29.78 -3.52
CA GLY A 29 -1.05 -28.88 -2.38
C GLY A 29 -0.19 -27.63 -2.46
N LEU A 30 1.09 -27.78 -2.82
CA LEU A 30 2.02 -26.68 -3.00
C LEU A 30 1.61 -25.79 -4.18
N ALA A 31 1.31 -26.38 -5.34
CA ALA A 31 0.86 -25.61 -6.51
C ALA A 31 -0.39 -24.77 -6.23
N ARG A 32 -1.32 -25.30 -5.42
CA ARG A 32 -2.53 -24.58 -5.03
C ARG A 32 -2.23 -23.42 -4.07
N ASN A 33 -1.36 -23.62 -3.09
CA ASN A 33 -1.12 -22.65 -2.02
C ASN A 33 -0.05 -21.61 -2.36
N ALA A 34 0.90 -21.93 -3.25
CA ALA A 34 1.93 -20.99 -3.69
C ALA A 34 1.29 -19.77 -4.36
N LEU A 35 1.80 -18.60 -4.01
CA LEU A 35 1.36 -17.31 -4.54
C LEU A 35 2.37 -16.79 -5.56
N VAL A 36 3.65 -16.83 -5.20
CA VAL A 36 4.81 -16.42 -6.00
C VAL A 36 5.99 -17.32 -5.64
N ALA A 37 7.11 -17.17 -6.35
CA ALA A 37 8.33 -17.88 -6.03
C ALA A 37 9.53 -16.95 -6.01
N LYS A 38 10.45 -17.18 -5.08
CA LYS A 38 11.74 -16.51 -4.98
C LYS A 38 12.77 -17.33 -5.74
N VAL A 39 13.32 -16.76 -6.80
CA VAL A 39 14.29 -17.38 -7.69
C VAL A 39 15.61 -16.63 -7.55
N ASN A 40 16.65 -17.30 -7.03
CA ASN A 40 17.96 -16.68 -6.76
C ASN A 40 17.83 -15.35 -5.97
N GLY A 41 16.96 -15.34 -4.96
CA GLY A 41 16.68 -14.17 -4.12
C GLY A 41 15.68 -13.15 -4.69
N LYS A 42 15.23 -13.28 -5.95
CA LYS A 42 14.27 -12.36 -6.58
C LYS A 42 12.87 -12.97 -6.66
N VAL A 43 11.85 -12.23 -6.23
CA VAL A 43 10.46 -12.69 -6.29
C VAL A 43 9.95 -12.61 -7.73
N MET A 44 9.29 -13.67 -8.18
CA MET A 44 8.77 -13.84 -9.55
C MET A 44 7.38 -14.47 -9.53
N ASP A 45 6.58 -14.14 -10.55
CA ASP A 45 5.27 -14.77 -10.78
C ASP A 45 5.43 -16.27 -11.04
N LEU A 46 4.46 -17.08 -10.61
CA LEU A 46 4.50 -18.53 -10.87
C LEU A 46 4.42 -18.90 -12.35
N SER A 47 3.98 -17.98 -13.23
CA SER A 47 3.97 -18.18 -14.67
C SER A 47 5.35 -18.03 -15.33
N ARG A 48 6.35 -17.50 -14.60
CA ARG A 48 7.70 -17.31 -15.13
C ARG A 48 8.36 -18.67 -15.39
N THR A 49 9.02 -18.78 -16.53
CA THR A 49 9.78 -19.97 -16.92
C THR A 49 11.24 -19.85 -16.51
N LEU A 50 11.84 -20.98 -16.18
CA LEU A 50 13.27 -21.09 -15.88
C LEU A 50 14.00 -21.71 -17.08
N ASN A 51 15.05 -21.05 -17.55
CA ASN A 51 15.90 -21.54 -18.64
C ASN A 51 17.32 -21.87 -18.18
N GLU A 52 17.64 -21.58 -16.92
CA GLU A 52 18.96 -21.74 -16.32
C GLU A 52 18.80 -22.36 -14.92
N ASP A 53 19.90 -22.88 -14.39
CA ASP A 53 19.95 -23.42 -13.03
C ASP A 53 19.57 -22.34 -12.01
N ALA A 54 18.77 -22.70 -11.01
CA ALA A 54 18.27 -21.74 -10.04
C ALA A 54 17.97 -22.36 -8.69
N GLU A 55 18.07 -21.54 -7.65
CA GLU A 55 17.48 -21.80 -6.34
C GLU A 55 16.06 -21.24 -6.31
N VAL A 56 15.09 -22.08 -5.95
CA VAL A 56 13.67 -21.75 -5.96
C VAL A 56 13.06 -22.00 -4.59
N GLU A 57 12.41 -20.98 -4.05
CA GLU A 57 11.57 -21.06 -2.87
C GLU A 57 10.15 -20.61 -3.21
N PHE A 58 9.15 -21.44 -2.90
CA PHE A 58 7.74 -21.08 -3.10
C PHE A 58 7.19 -20.36 -1.88
N LEU A 59 6.62 -19.18 -2.11
CA LEU A 59 6.09 -18.32 -1.08
C LEU A 59 4.55 -18.39 -1.04
N THR A 60 4.02 -18.34 0.16
CA THR A 60 2.61 -18.45 0.50
C THR A 60 2.14 -17.16 1.19
N PHE A 61 0.89 -17.11 1.66
CA PHE A 61 0.40 -15.94 2.40
C PHE A 61 1.02 -15.79 3.81
N ASP A 62 1.74 -16.81 4.29
CA ASP A 62 2.46 -16.71 5.55
C ASP A 62 3.77 -15.91 5.41
N ASP A 63 4.25 -15.74 4.17
CA ASP A 63 5.45 -15.00 3.80
C ASP A 63 5.12 -13.56 3.42
N GLU A 64 5.94 -12.58 3.84
CA GLU A 64 5.67 -11.15 3.58
C GLU A 64 5.58 -10.85 2.08
N GLU A 65 6.52 -11.33 1.27
CA GLU A 65 6.47 -11.11 -0.18
C GLU A 65 5.27 -11.81 -0.85
N GLY A 66 4.75 -12.87 -0.24
CA GLY A 66 3.51 -13.52 -0.68
C GLY A 66 2.26 -12.72 -0.31
N LYS A 67 2.22 -12.09 0.87
CA LYS A 67 1.16 -11.13 1.26
C LYS A 67 1.15 -9.93 0.33
N ASP A 68 2.33 -9.40 0.00
CA ASP A 68 2.47 -8.29 -0.94
C ASP A 68 1.92 -8.67 -2.32
N ALA A 69 2.36 -9.79 -2.91
CA ALA A 69 1.83 -10.23 -4.20
C ALA A 69 0.29 -10.39 -4.19
N PHE A 70 -0.25 -10.93 -3.10
CA PHE A 70 -1.70 -11.11 -2.92
C PHE A 70 -2.45 -9.78 -2.86
N ARG A 71 -1.97 -8.83 -2.05
CA ARG A 71 -2.56 -7.50 -1.90
C ARG A 71 -2.38 -6.65 -3.16
N HIS A 72 -1.30 -6.86 -3.90
CA HIS A 72 -1.05 -6.19 -5.17
C HIS A 72 -2.05 -6.64 -6.26
N THR A 73 -2.31 -7.95 -6.38
CA THR A 73 -3.41 -8.41 -7.22
C THR A 73 -4.77 -7.90 -6.73
N SER A 74 -4.94 -7.73 -5.42
CA SER A 74 -6.18 -7.13 -4.87
C SER A 74 -6.36 -5.67 -5.29
N SER A 75 -5.28 -4.89 -5.38
CA SER A 75 -5.33 -3.51 -5.89
C SER A 75 -5.67 -3.47 -7.38
N HIS A 76 -5.18 -4.41 -8.20
CA HIS A 76 -5.58 -4.54 -9.61
C HIS A 76 -7.05 -4.95 -9.77
N ILE A 77 -7.58 -5.84 -8.92
CA ILE A 77 -9.01 -6.16 -8.90
C ILE A 77 -9.85 -4.92 -8.57
N LEU A 78 -9.41 -4.10 -7.61
CA LEU A 78 -10.04 -2.81 -7.31
C LEU A 78 -10.02 -1.88 -8.53
N ALA A 79 -8.86 -1.72 -9.18
CA ALA A 79 -8.73 -0.87 -10.36
C ALA A 79 -9.62 -1.34 -11.52
N GLN A 80 -9.67 -2.64 -11.79
CA GLN A 80 -10.57 -3.22 -12.79
C GLN A 80 -12.04 -2.94 -12.44
N ALA A 81 -12.45 -3.15 -11.19
CA ALA A 81 -13.82 -2.88 -10.75
C ALA A 81 -14.19 -1.40 -10.95
N VAL A 82 -13.28 -0.49 -10.63
CA VAL A 82 -13.46 0.95 -10.90
C VAL A 82 -13.59 1.21 -12.39
N LYS A 83 -12.74 0.63 -13.25
CA LYS A 83 -12.84 0.84 -14.71
C LYS A 83 -14.14 0.29 -15.30
N ARG A 84 -14.67 -0.82 -14.78
CA ARG A 84 -15.97 -1.38 -15.22
C ARG A 84 -17.14 -0.47 -14.85
N LEU A 85 -17.14 0.09 -13.64
CA LEU A 85 -18.23 0.93 -13.14
C LEU A 85 -18.11 2.40 -13.58
N TYR A 86 -16.89 2.91 -13.68
CA TYR A 86 -16.56 4.31 -13.94
C TYR A 86 -15.51 4.39 -15.07
N PRO A 87 -15.87 4.14 -16.34
CA PRO A 87 -14.91 4.01 -17.44
C PRO A 87 -14.05 5.26 -17.70
N THR A 88 -14.54 6.44 -17.32
CA THR A 88 -13.84 7.72 -17.46
C THR A 88 -12.80 7.97 -16.36
N ALA A 89 -12.81 7.21 -15.27
CA ALA A 89 -11.82 7.30 -14.21
C ALA A 89 -10.42 6.97 -14.74
N LYS A 90 -9.41 7.72 -14.26
CA LYS A 90 -8.00 7.54 -14.62
C LYS A 90 -7.24 6.96 -13.44
N LEU A 91 -6.43 5.94 -13.72
CA LEU A 91 -5.69 5.20 -12.72
C LEU A 91 -4.28 5.77 -12.59
N ALA A 92 -3.88 6.07 -11.35
CA ALA A 92 -2.53 6.55 -11.07
C ALA A 92 -1.64 5.42 -10.52
N ILE A 93 -1.62 5.22 -9.21
CA ILE A 93 -0.77 4.22 -8.54
C ILE A 93 -1.57 3.39 -7.54
N GLY A 94 -1.23 2.10 -7.42
CA GLY A 94 -1.92 1.18 -6.52
C GLY A 94 -1.00 0.21 -5.78
N PRO A 95 -0.12 0.69 -4.90
CA PRO A 95 0.84 -0.15 -4.19
C PRO A 95 0.20 -0.92 -3.04
N THR A 96 0.95 -1.90 -2.52
CA THR A 96 0.66 -2.54 -1.25
C THR A 96 1.17 -1.69 -0.09
N ILE A 97 0.57 -1.93 1.08
CA ILE A 97 0.97 -1.38 2.37
C ILE A 97 0.92 -2.50 3.41
N GLU A 98 1.52 -2.27 4.58
CA GLU A 98 1.74 -3.29 5.63
C GLU A 98 0.52 -4.19 5.94
N ASN A 99 -0.70 -3.63 5.92
CA ASN A 99 -1.93 -4.38 6.21
C ASN A 99 -3.01 -4.24 5.11
N GLY A 100 -2.61 -3.95 3.88
CA GLY A 100 -3.57 -3.81 2.78
C GLY A 100 -2.97 -3.24 1.51
N PHE A 101 -3.76 -2.45 0.82
CA PHE A 101 -3.40 -1.78 -0.41
C PHE A 101 -4.22 -0.49 -0.55
N TYR A 102 -3.82 0.36 -1.48
CA TYR A 102 -4.70 1.43 -1.93
C TYR A 102 -4.63 1.57 -3.44
N TYR A 103 -5.52 2.37 -4.01
CA TYR A 103 -5.41 2.84 -5.39
C TYR A 103 -5.77 4.32 -5.49
N ASP A 104 -4.89 5.11 -6.10
CA ASP A 104 -5.10 6.53 -6.40
C ASP A 104 -5.78 6.69 -7.76
N ILE A 105 -6.92 7.37 -7.76
CA ILE A 105 -7.83 7.47 -8.90
C ILE A 105 -8.21 8.93 -9.12
N ASP A 106 -8.10 9.39 -10.36
CA ASP A 106 -8.68 10.66 -10.81
C ASP A 106 -10.07 10.42 -11.37
N TYR A 107 -11.07 11.06 -10.78
CA TYR A 107 -12.45 10.96 -11.21
C TYR A 107 -13.17 12.28 -10.93
N GLU A 108 -14.14 12.61 -11.80
CA GLU A 108 -14.77 13.94 -11.89
C GLU A 108 -15.45 14.39 -10.58
N ARG A 109 -15.97 13.44 -9.81
CA ARG A 109 -16.62 13.69 -8.52
C ARG A 109 -16.00 12.81 -7.43
N PRO A 110 -16.10 13.20 -6.15
CA PRO A 110 -15.67 12.35 -5.06
C PRO A 110 -16.44 11.01 -5.00
N PHE A 111 -15.75 9.92 -4.68
CA PHE A 111 -16.33 8.62 -4.35
C PHE A 111 -16.99 8.69 -2.98
N MET A 112 -18.24 8.25 -2.94
CA MET A 112 -19.04 8.20 -1.71
C MET A 112 -19.03 6.77 -1.12
N PRO A 113 -19.44 6.59 0.15
CA PRO A 113 -19.55 5.26 0.75
C PRO A 113 -20.37 4.27 -0.09
N GLU A 114 -21.44 4.73 -0.76
CA GLU A 114 -22.27 3.90 -1.64
C GLU A 114 -21.55 3.47 -2.92
N ASP A 115 -20.56 4.26 -3.38
CA ASP A 115 -19.71 3.85 -4.50
C ASP A 115 -18.76 2.73 -4.06
N LEU A 116 -18.23 2.77 -2.83
CA LEU A 116 -17.40 1.69 -2.31
C LEU A 116 -18.16 0.37 -2.24
N GLU A 117 -19.44 0.39 -1.84
CA GLU A 117 -20.28 -0.82 -1.83
C GLU A 117 -20.47 -1.41 -3.24
N LYS A 118 -20.67 -0.55 -4.25
CA LYS A 118 -20.78 -0.97 -5.65
C LYS A 118 -19.46 -1.53 -6.17
N ILE A 119 -18.35 -0.86 -5.87
CA ILE A 119 -17.01 -1.30 -6.25
C ILE A 119 -16.70 -2.65 -5.59
N GLU A 120 -16.97 -2.82 -4.30
CA GLU A 120 -16.81 -4.11 -3.62
C GLU A 120 -17.66 -5.21 -4.26
N ALA A 121 -18.90 -4.91 -4.66
CA ALA A 121 -19.76 -5.87 -5.35
C ALA A 121 -19.17 -6.27 -6.71
N GLU A 122 -18.61 -5.32 -7.46
CA GLU A 122 -17.97 -5.61 -8.75
C GLU A 122 -16.64 -6.36 -8.58
N MET A 123 -15.83 -6.02 -7.58
CA MET A 123 -14.65 -6.81 -7.22
C MET A 123 -15.03 -8.26 -6.93
N LYS A 124 -16.17 -8.52 -6.27
CA LYS A 124 -16.65 -9.89 -6.03
C LYS A 124 -17.04 -10.60 -7.32
N ASN A 125 -17.56 -9.89 -8.32
CA ASN A 125 -17.85 -10.45 -9.64
C ASN A 125 -16.56 -10.86 -10.35
N ILE A 126 -15.56 -9.97 -10.38
CA ILE A 126 -14.23 -10.23 -10.96
C ILE A 126 -13.52 -11.42 -10.29
N VAL A 127 -13.63 -11.56 -8.97
CA VAL A 127 -13.06 -12.71 -8.25
C VAL A 127 -13.78 -14.01 -8.61
N LYS A 128 -15.10 -13.98 -8.84
CA LYS A 128 -15.86 -15.17 -9.28
C LYS A 128 -15.53 -15.60 -10.70
N GLU A 129 -15.09 -14.67 -11.55
CA GLU A 129 -14.64 -14.98 -12.92
C GLU A 129 -13.31 -15.76 -12.94
N ASP A 130 -12.55 -15.77 -11.83
CA ASP A 130 -11.27 -16.46 -11.69
C ASP A 130 -10.30 -16.17 -12.86
N LEU A 131 -10.18 -14.89 -13.20
CA LEU A 131 -9.41 -14.42 -14.34
C LEU A 131 -7.93 -14.72 -14.15
N LYS A 132 -7.31 -15.31 -15.17
CA LYS A 132 -5.86 -15.51 -15.23
C LYS A 132 -5.16 -14.15 -15.31
N VAL A 133 -4.13 -13.98 -14.47
CA VAL A 133 -3.24 -12.81 -14.51
C VAL A 133 -2.06 -13.14 -15.43
N THR A 134 -1.81 -12.28 -16.42
CA THR A 134 -0.78 -12.48 -17.44
C THR A 134 0.12 -11.27 -17.54
N ARG A 135 1.43 -11.50 -17.50
CA ARG A 135 2.45 -10.46 -17.65
C ARG A 135 2.93 -10.42 -19.09
N PHE A 136 3.12 -9.22 -19.63
CA PHE A 136 3.79 -9.01 -20.90
C PHE A 136 4.65 -7.74 -20.84
N GLU A 137 5.60 -7.63 -21.75
CA GLU A 137 6.52 -6.49 -21.86
C GLU A 137 6.29 -5.80 -23.20
N LEU A 138 6.44 -4.48 -23.23
CA LEU A 138 6.37 -3.70 -24.45
C LEU A 138 7.58 -2.77 -24.57
N PRO A 139 8.06 -2.51 -25.80
CA PRO A 139 8.95 -1.39 -26.05
C PRO A 139 8.32 -0.09 -25.58
N ARG A 140 9.14 0.88 -25.20
CA ARG A 140 8.70 2.17 -24.65
C ARG A 140 7.68 2.89 -25.53
N GLU A 141 7.91 2.96 -26.84
CA GLU A 141 7.00 3.62 -27.78
C GLU A 141 5.62 2.93 -27.82
N GLU A 142 5.59 1.60 -27.82
CA GLU A 142 4.35 0.82 -27.79
C GLU A 142 3.64 0.92 -26.44
N ALA A 143 4.40 0.96 -25.34
CA ALA A 143 3.87 1.15 -23.99
C ALA A 143 3.19 2.52 -23.84
N LEU A 144 3.81 3.58 -24.37
CA LEU A 144 3.24 4.93 -24.40
C LEU A 144 1.97 4.95 -25.25
N ALA A 145 2.01 4.39 -26.47
CA ALA A 145 0.85 4.33 -27.35
C ALA A 145 -0.32 3.54 -26.72
N LEU A 146 -0.05 2.46 -25.99
CA LEU A 146 -1.06 1.70 -25.27
C LEU A 146 -1.69 2.53 -24.13
N ALA A 147 -0.86 3.18 -23.30
CA ALA A 147 -1.33 4.02 -22.21
C ALA A 147 -2.17 5.22 -22.71
N GLU A 148 -1.77 5.84 -23.82
CA GLU A 148 -2.53 6.90 -24.48
C GLU A 148 -3.86 6.40 -25.05
N LYS A 149 -3.86 5.23 -25.70
CA LYS A 149 -5.08 4.60 -26.25
C LYS A 149 -6.08 4.24 -25.15
N MET A 150 -5.60 3.79 -23.99
CA MET A 150 -6.43 3.55 -22.80
C MET A 150 -6.88 4.86 -22.13
N GLY A 151 -6.28 5.98 -22.52
CA GLY A 151 -6.52 7.29 -21.97
C GLY A 151 -6.03 7.41 -20.53
N GLU A 152 -4.90 6.80 -20.18
CA GLU A 152 -4.34 6.76 -18.82
C GLU A 152 -3.13 7.71 -18.69
N PRO A 153 -3.34 9.03 -18.49
CA PRO A 153 -2.26 10.03 -18.54
C PRO A 153 -1.20 9.84 -17.46
N TYR A 154 -1.61 9.40 -16.26
CA TYR A 154 -0.66 9.12 -15.17
C TYR A 154 0.29 7.98 -15.53
N LYS A 155 -0.16 6.99 -16.31
CA LYS A 155 0.70 5.89 -16.77
C LYS A 155 1.67 6.36 -17.85
N VAL A 156 1.26 7.29 -18.72
CA VAL A 156 2.14 7.96 -19.69
C VAL A 156 3.28 8.71 -18.96
N GLU A 157 2.94 9.49 -17.93
CA GLU A 157 3.94 10.17 -17.09
C GLU A 157 4.91 9.19 -16.43
N LEU A 158 4.38 8.12 -15.82
CA LEU A 158 5.20 7.09 -15.17
C LEU A 158 6.17 6.44 -16.16
N ILE A 159 5.71 6.10 -17.38
CA ILE A 159 6.59 5.53 -18.40
C ILE A 159 7.70 6.52 -18.75
N ASN A 160 7.37 7.79 -19.00
CA ASN A 160 8.37 8.82 -19.37
C ASN A 160 9.44 9.04 -18.30
N ASP A 161 9.12 8.84 -17.02
CA ASP A 161 10.07 8.96 -15.92
C ASP A 161 11.00 7.76 -15.74
N LEU A 162 10.65 6.60 -16.31
CA LEU A 162 11.49 5.41 -16.21
C LEU A 162 12.82 5.61 -16.96
N PRO A 163 13.95 5.05 -16.47
CA PRO A 163 15.22 5.01 -17.19
C PRO A 163 15.06 4.47 -18.62
N LEU A 164 15.88 4.96 -19.56
CA LEU A 164 15.76 4.59 -20.99
C LEU A 164 15.86 3.08 -21.23
N ASP A 165 16.64 2.37 -20.42
CA ASP A 165 16.89 0.93 -20.45
C ASP A 165 15.94 0.12 -19.54
N ALA A 166 14.98 0.77 -18.88
CA ALA A 166 14.02 0.10 -18.02
C ALA A 166 13.11 -0.84 -18.83
N VAL A 167 12.91 -2.05 -18.30
CA VAL A 167 11.92 -3.00 -18.83
C VAL A 167 10.53 -2.51 -18.43
N ILE A 168 9.69 -2.23 -19.43
CA ILE A 168 8.31 -1.79 -19.21
C ILE A 168 7.39 -3.00 -19.32
N SER A 169 6.75 -3.35 -18.21
CA SER A 169 5.81 -4.46 -18.14
C SER A 169 4.40 -4.03 -17.78
N PHE A 170 3.46 -4.85 -18.24
CA PHE A 170 2.05 -4.72 -18.00
C PHE A 170 1.50 -6.05 -17.49
N TYR A 171 0.42 -5.97 -16.74
CA TYR A 171 -0.36 -7.12 -16.31
C TYR A 171 -1.78 -7.00 -16.83
N SER A 172 -2.28 -8.08 -17.45
CA SER A 172 -3.67 -8.20 -17.89
C SER A 172 -4.42 -9.27 -17.09
N GLN A 173 -5.67 -8.95 -16.76
CA GLN A 173 -6.66 -9.86 -16.17
C GLN A 173 -8.03 -9.61 -16.83
N GLY A 174 -8.50 -10.57 -17.63
CA GLY A 174 -9.68 -10.36 -18.47
C GLY A 174 -9.46 -9.21 -19.46
N GLU A 175 -10.37 -8.24 -19.45
CA GLU A 175 -10.31 -7.03 -20.28
C GLU A 175 -9.43 -5.92 -19.70
N PHE A 176 -9.03 -6.04 -18.43
CA PHE A 176 -8.24 -5.02 -17.75
C PHE A 176 -6.75 -5.24 -18.00
N THR A 177 -6.03 -4.14 -18.21
CA THR A 177 -4.57 -4.10 -18.37
C THR A 177 -4.04 -2.92 -17.59
N ASP A 178 -2.92 -3.08 -16.90
CA ASP A 178 -2.30 -2.01 -16.14
C ASP A 178 -0.78 -2.05 -16.21
N LEU A 179 -0.16 -0.86 -16.18
CA LEU A 179 1.28 -0.69 -16.11
C LEU A 179 1.75 -1.07 -14.70
N CYS A 180 2.53 -2.14 -14.61
CA CYS A 180 2.96 -2.67 -13.33
C CYS A 180 4.21 -3.54 -13.48
N ALA A 181 5.16 -3.36 -12.55
CA ALA A 181 6.38 -4.16 -12.48
C ALA A 181 6.15 -5.56 -11.89
N GLY A 182 5.04 -5.75 -11.19
CA GLY A 182 4.73 -6.97 -10.45
C GLY A 182 5.39 -7.03 -9.08
N VAL A 183 5.35 -8.18 -8.41
CA VAL A 183 4.75 -9.46 -8.85
C VAL A 183 3.25 -9.55 -8.53
N HIS A 184 2.58 -10.50 -9.18
CA HIS A 184 1.16 -10.80 -8.96
C HIS A 184 0.91 -12.30 -8.75
N ILE A 185 -0.17 -12.63 -8.03
CA ILE A 185 -0.65 -14.00 -7.92
C ILE A 185 -1.32 -14.46 -9.22
N PRO A 186 -1.42 -15.79 -9.48
CA PRO A 186 -1.75 -16.32 -10.82
C PRO A 186 -3.15 -15.99 -11.34
N ASN A 187 -4.12 -15.78 -10.45
CA ASN A 187 -5.51 -15.52 -10.82
C ASN A 187 -6.24 -14.67 -9.77
N THR A 188 -7.35 -14.06 -10.18
CA THR A 188 -8.18 -13.24 -9.30
C THR A 188 -8.97 -14.07 -8.28
N GLY A 189 -9.27 -15.34 -8.59
CA GLY A 189 -10.11 -16.20 -7.75
C GLY A 189 -9.49 -16.59 -6.40
N LYS A 190 -8.18 -16.39 -6.22
CA LYS A 190 -7.50 -16.54 -4.91
C LYS A 190 -7.89 -15.44 -3.91
N VAL A 191 -8.30 -14.24 -4.35
CA VAL A 191 -8.61 -13.09 -3.49
C VAL A 191 -10.06 -13.13 -3.00
N LYS A 192 -10.42 -14.12 -2.17
CA LYS A 192 -11.82 -14.37 -1.79
C LYS A 192 -12.35 -13.50 -0.67
N ALA A 193 -11.48 -13.01 0.22
CA ALA A 193 -11.86 -12.17 1.34
C ALA A 193 -11.14 -10.82 1.25
N PHE A 194 -11.91 -9.76 1.07
CA PHE A 194 -11.41 -8.39 1.02
C PHE A 194 -12.46 -7.40 1.53
N LYS A 195 -12.00 -6.21 1.91
CA LYS A 195 -12.83 -5.08 2.34
C LYS A 195 -12.18 -3.76 1.93
N LEU A 196 -12.96 -2.86 1.33
CA LEU A 196 -12.61 -1.45 1.15
C LEU A 196 -12.92 -0.70 2.45
N LEU A 197 -11.95 0.07 2.91
CA LEU A 197 -11.96 0.66 4.26
C LEU A 197 -12.39 2.12 4.25
N SER A 198 -11.83 2.92 3.35
CA SER A 198 -12.03 4.37 3.33
C SER A 198 -11.59 5.00 2.02
N VAL A 199 -12.13 6.18 1.73
CA VAL A 199 -11.61 7.08 0.69
C VAL A 199 -10.89 8.25 1.36
N ALA A 200 -9.73 8.63 0.85
CA ALA A 200 -8.99 9.83 1.26
C ALA A 200 -8.56 10.66 0.05
N GLY A 201 -8.23 11.93 0.25
CA GLY A 201 -7.55 12.73 -0.77
C GLY A 201 -6.05 12.43 -0.78
N ALA A 202 -5.45 12.35 -1.97
CA ALA A 202 -4.00 12.25 -2.13
C ALA A 202 -3.55 13.17 -3.27
N TYR A 203 -2.44 13.87 -3.11
CA TYR A 203 -1.89 14.68 -4.20
C TYR A 203 -0.98 13.84 -5.08
N TRP A 204 -1.07 14.01 -6.40
CA TRP A 204 -0.16 13.33 -7.33
C TRP A 204 1.30 13.64 -6.97
N ARG A 205 2.12 12.58 -6.80
CA ARG A 205 3.51 12.64 -6.31
C ARG A 205 3.70 13.28 -4.93
N GLY A 206 2.64 13.35 -4.12
CA GLY A 206 2.69 13.95 -2.80
C GLY A 206 2.95 15.46 -2.79
N ASN A 207 2.72 16.15 -3.91
CA ASN A 207 2.92 17.59 -4.04
C ASN A 207 1.57 18.32 -4.12
N GLU A 208 1.28 19.19 -3.15
CA GLU A 208 0.00 19.90 -3.02
C GLU A 208 -0.34 20.82 -4.21
N LYS A 209 0.64 21.13 -5.05
CA LYS A 209 0.46 21.91 -6.29
C LYS A 209 -0.07 21.07 -7.45
N ASN A 210 -0.01 19.74 -7.35
CA ASN A 210 -0.49 18.83 -8.37
C ASN A 210 -1.99 18.52 -8.19
N LYS A 211 -2.56 17.82 -9.18
CA LYS A 211 -3.95 17.35 -9.12
C LYS A 211 -4.18 16.50 -7.87
N MET A 212 -5.26 16.82 -7.14
CA MET A 212 -5.77 16.00 -6.05
C MET A 212 -6.51 14.79 -6.62
N LEU A 213 -6.05 13.60 -6.23
CA LEU A 213 -6.59 12.29 -6.55
C LEU A 213 -7.38 11.75 -5.36
N GLN A 214 -8.12 10.68 -5.61
CA GLN A 214 -8.93 9.97 -4.63
C GLN A 214 -8.30 8.61 -4.35
N ARG A 215 -7.87 8.41 -3.12
CA ARG A 215 -7.24 7.18 -2.65
C ARG A 215 -8.27 6.26 -2.01
N ILE A 216 -8.54 5.13 -2.63
CA ILE A 216 -9.38 4.09 -2.04
C ILE A 216 -8.47 3.09 -1.31
N TYR A 217 -8.64 2.95 0.00
CA TYR A 217 -7.93 1.97 0.82
C TYR A 217 -8.72 0.66 0.89
N GLY A 218 -8.00 -0.46 0.85
CA GLY A 218 -8.56 -1.80 1.02
C GLY A 218 -7.61 -2.75 1.73
N THR A 219 -8.15 -3.88 2.18
CA THR A 219 -7.39 -4.98 2.75
C THR A 219 -7.92 -6.31 2.23
N SER A 220 -7.09 -7.34 2.20
CA SER A 220 -7.46 -8.66 1.70
C SER A 220 -6.67 -9.78 2.38
N PHE A 221 -7.34 -10.93 2.50
CA PHE A 221 -6.83 -12.14 3.13
C PHE A 221 -7.28 -13.39 2.36
N PRO A 222 -6.55 -14.52 2.43
CA PRO A 222 -6.96 -15.77 1.80
C PRO A 222 -8.28 -16.32 2.37
N LYS A 223 -8.53 -16.09 3.67
CA LYS A 223 -9.71 -16.61 4.37
C LYS A 223 -10.56 -15.49 4.95
N LYS A 224 -11.87 -15.72 4.93
CA LYS A 224 -12.85 -14.81 5.54
C LYS A 224 -12.62 -14.62 7.04
N SER A 225 -12.27 -15.69 7.76
CA SER A 225 -12.01 -15.62 9.21
C SER A 225 -10.84 -14.70 9.56
N GLU A 226 -9.80 -14.65 8.71
CA GLU A 226 -8.63 -13.78 8.91
C GLU A 226 -9.00 -12.32 8.65
N LEU A 227 -9.82 -12.06 7.61
CA LEU A 227 -10.39 -10.73 7.37
C LEU A 227 -11.28 -10.26 8.53
N ASP A 228 -12.19 -11.11 8.99
CA ASP A 228 -13.13 -10.77 10.07
C ASP A 228 -12.37 -10.42 11.35
N ALA A 229 -11.33 -11.20 11.70
CA ALA A 229 -10.46 -10.92 12.84
C ALA A 229 -9.70 -9.59 12.71
N TYR A 230 -9.21 -9.27 11.51
CA TYR A 230 -8.55 -8.00 11.24
C TYR A 230 -9.51 -6.80 11.36
N LEU A 231 -10.73 -6.93 10.83
CA LEU A 231 -11.75 -5.89 10.93
C LEU A 231 -12.19 -5.66 12.38
N GLU A 232 -12.32 -6.73 13.17
CA GLU A 232 -12.59 -6.62 14.60
C GLU A 232 -11.45 -5.88 15.33
N ALA A 233 -10.19 -6.22 15.05
CA ALA A 233 -9.04 -5.54 15.62
C ALA A 233 -9.00 -4.04 15.26
N LEU A 234 -9.34 -3.68 14.01
CA LEU A 234 -9.47 -2.28 13.59
C LEU A 234 -10.56 -1.55 14.35
N GLU A 235 -11.71 -2.17 14.58
CA GLU A 235 -12.80 -1.55 15.35
C GLU A 235 -12.40 -1.36 16.81
N GLN A 236 -11.72 -2.35 17.40
CA GLN A 236 -11.12 -2.24 18.73
C GLN A 236 -10.08 -1.11 18.81
N ALA A 237 -9.27 -0.90 17.78
CA ALA A 237 -8.32 0.22 17.72
C ALA A 237 -9.04 1.57 17.65
N LYS A 238 -10.10 1.71 16.85
CA LYS A 238 -10.91 2.94 16.76
C LYS A 238 -11.57 3.31 18.09
N LEU A 239 -12.02 2.33 18.88
CA LEU A 239 -12.55 2.56 20.23
C LEU A 239 -11.51 3.17 21.18
N ARG A 240 -10.22 3.03 20.89
CA ARG A 240 -9.09 3.51 21.70
C ARG A 240 -8.39 4.71 21.08
N ASP A 241 -8.98 5.32 20.05
CA ASP A 241 -8.43 6.52 19.42
C ASP A 241 -8.49 7.71 20.39
N HIS A 242 -7.33 8.29 20.72
CA HIS A 242 -7.23 9.42 21.63
C HIS A 242 -8.02 10.66 21.18
N ARG A 243 -8.30 10.81 19.88
CA ARG A 243 -9.13 11.90 19.35
C ARG A 243 -10.60 11.70 19.69
N LYS A 244 -11.07 10.45 19.61
CA LYS A 244 -12.42 10.05 20.01
C LYS A 244 -12.57 10.18 21.53
N LEU A 245 -11.69 9.53 22.28
CA LEU A 245 -11.69 9.56 23.74
C LEU A 245 -11.47 10.97 24.29
N GLY A 246 -10.57 11.75 23.69
CA GLY A 246 -10.30 13.12 24.08
C GLY A 246 -11.52 14.02 23.98
N LYS A 247 -12.37 13.79 22.97
CA LYS A 247 -13.66 14.48 22.83
C LYS A 247 -14.71 13.94 23.83
N GLU A 248 -14.89 12.62 23.90
CA GLU A 248 -15.90 11.98 24.76
C GLU A 248 -15.66 12.24 26.27
N LEU A 249 -14.39 12.30 26.67
CA LEU A 249 -13.97 12.55 28.06
C LEU A 249 -13.72 14.04 28.34
N GLU A 250 -13.90 14.92 27.36
CA GLU A 250 -13.69 16.37 27.47
C GLU A 250 -12.26 16.69 27.95
N LEU A 251 -11.25 16.04 27.37
CA LEU A 251 -9.84 16.28 27.69
C LEU A 251 -9.26 17.43 26.87
N PHE A 252 -9.54 17.47 25.57
CA PHE A 252 -9.06 18.53 24.70
C PHE A 252 -10.01 18.76 23.52
N ALA A 253 -9.89 19.92 22.90
CA ALA A 253 -10.54 20.27 21.65
C ALA A 253 -9.52 20.76 20.62
N LEU A 254 -9.77 20.49 19.35
CA LEU A 254 -9.06 21.10 18.22
C LEU A 254 -10.01 22.09 17.57
N MET A 255 -9.55 23.32 17.36
CA MET A 255 -10.34 24.41 16.81
C MET A 255 -9.66 24.97 15.56
N GLU A 256 -10.43 25.54 14.63
CA GLU A 256 -9.89 26.08 13.39
C GLU A 256 -8.98 27.30 13.61
N GLU A 257 -9.18 28.01 14.73
CA GLU A 257 -8.34 29.12 15.18
C GLU A 257 -6.92 28.68 15.57
N GLY A 258 -6.71 27.37 15.81
CA GLY A 258 -5.43 26.79 16.20
C GLY A 258 -5.21 25.42 15.57
N PRO A 259 -5.02 25.31 14.25
CA PRO A 259 -4.83 24.03 13.59
C PRO A 259 -3.53 23.38 14.08
N GLY A 260 -3.65 22.17 14.63
CA GLY A 260 -2.53 21.45 15.26
C GLY A 260 -2.22 21.87 16.70
N PHE A 261 -2.94 22.86 17.26
CA PHE A 261 -2.79 23.32 18.64
C PHE A 261 -3.99 22.87 19.50
N PRO A 262 -3.85 21.83 20.34
CA PRO A 262 -4.95 21.37 21.18
C PRO A 262 -5.25 22.35 22.33
N PHE A 263 -6.53 22.69 22.46
CA PHE A 263 -7.08 23.40 23.60
C PHE A 263 -7.36 22.38 24.71
N PHE A 264 -6.52 22.35 25.73
CA PHE A 264 -6.74 21.47 26.89
C PHE A 264 -7.89 22.00 27.74
N LEU A 265 -8.91 21.17 27.90
CA LEU A 265 -10.08 21.43 28.74
C LEU A 265 -9.75 21.14 30.22
N PRO A 266 -10.61 21.50 31.19
CA PRO A 266 -10.28 21.37 32.62
C PRO A 266 -9.77 19.98 33.03
N LYS A 267 -10.43 18.89 32.58
CA LYS A 267 -10.01 17.51 32.86
C LYS A 267 -8.67 17.17 32.19
N GLY A 268 -8.46 17.62 30.96
CA GLY A 268 -7.18 17.42 30.27
C GLY A 268 -6.04 18.19 30.91
N MET A 269 -6.31 19.38 31.44
CA MET A 269 -5.33 20.15 32.21
C MET A 269 -4.95 19.46 33.53
N GLU A 270 -5.91 18.87 34.24
CA GLU A 270 -5.64 18.06 35.44
C GLU A 270 -4.73 16.86 35.11
N LEU A 271 -5.07 16.11 34.05
CA LEU A 271 -4.25 15.00 33.56
C LEU A 271 -2.83 15.47 33.18
N ARG A 272 -2.73 16.54 32.40
CA ARG A 272 -1.44 17.10 31.94
C ARG A 272 -0.59 17.58 33.11
N ASN A 273 -1.18 18.30 34.06
CA ASN A 273 -0.46 18.81 35.23
C ASN A 273 0.04 17.66 36.12
N THR A 274 -0.76 16.59 36.28
CA THR A 274 -0.35 15.38 37.01
C THR A 274 0.91 14.77 36.40
N LEU A 275 0.93 14.61 35.06
CA LEU A 275 2.09 14.09 34.34
C LEU A 275 3.31 15.02 34.43
N ILE A 276 3.12 16.34 34.30
CA ILE A 276 4.21 17.32 34.43
C ILE A 276 4.79 17.32 35.85
N ASN A 277 3.96 17.23 36.88
CA ASN A 277 4.42 17.19 38.27
C ASN A 277 5.26 15.94 38.54
N TYR A 278 4.79 14.77 38.10
CA TYR A 278 5.58 13.54 38.18
C TYR A 278 6.90 13.66 37.40
N TRP A 279 6.87 14.19 36.17
CA TRP A 279 8.07 14.41 35.37
C TRP A 279 9.08 15.32 36.09
N ARG A 280 8.61 16.40 36.74
CA ARG A 280 9.45 17.30 37.55
C ARG A 280 10.06 16.60 38.76
N GLU A 281 9.31 15.73 39.45
CA GLU A 281 9.84 14.95 40.57
C GLU A 281 11.02 14.08 40.13
N VAL A 282 10.85 13.31 39.06
CA VAL A 282 11.90 12.47 38.46
C VAL A 282 13.13 13.31 38.07
N HIS A 283 12.93 14.49 37.47
CA HIS A 283 14.03 15.36 37.06
C HIS A 283 14.81 15.93 38.25
N ARG A 284 14.11 16.30 39.33
CA ARG A 284 14.75 16.79 40.56
C ARG A 284 15.57 15.69 41.23
N GLU A 285 15.05 14.47 41.30
CA GLU A 285 15.78 13.31 41.84
C GLU A 285 17.04 13.01 41.02
N ALA A 286 16.98 13.19 39.70
CA ALA A 286 18.12 13.06 38.80
C ALA A 286 19.07 14.27 38.78
N GLY A 287 18.82 15.30 39.60
CA GLY A 287 19.69 16.47 39.74
C GLY A 287 19.58 17.52 38.62
N TYR A 288 18.53 17.47 37.80
CA TYR A 288 18.26 18.52 36.80
C TYR A 288 17.77 19.80 37.49
N VAL A 289 18.18 20.95 36.94
CA VAL A 289 17.74 22.27 37.39
C VAL A 289 16.74 22.84 36.39
N GLU A 290 15.48 23.01 36.80
CA GLU A 290 14.43 23.56 35.95
C GLU A 290 14.65 25.07 35.70
N ILE A 291 14.68 25.47 34.43
CA ILE A 291 14.78 26.88 33.99
C ILE A 291 13.62 27.23 33.05
N SER A 292 13.39 28.53 32.81
CA SER A 292 12.38 29.03 31.87
C SER A 292 13.00 29.99 30.86
N THR A 293 12.71 29.79 29.57
CA THR A 293 13.23 30.60 28.45
C THR A 293 12.09 31.08 27.55
N PRO A 294 12.24 32.20 26.83
CA PRO A 294 11.27 32.63 25.82
C PRO A 294 11.09 31.60 24.70
N VAL A 295 9.87 31.51 24.15
CA VAL A 295 9.53 30.62 23.02
C VAL A 295 9.69 31.27 21.64
N ILE A 296 9.72 32.61 21.59
CA ILE A 296 10.02 33.40 20.38
C ILE A 296 11.39 34.02 20.55
N LEU A 297 12.31 33.72 19.63
CA LEU A 297 13.73 34.08 19.73
C LEU A 297 14.23 34.69 18.42
N ASN A 298 15.30 35.48 18.51
CA ASN A 298 15.91 36.12 17.34
C ASN A 298 16.50 35.08 16.38
N ARG A 299 16.27 35.25 15.07
CA ARG A 299 16.79 34.39 14.00
C ARG A 299 18.28 34.06 14.12
N ARG A 300 19.11 34.99 14.60
CA ARG A 300 20.55 34.77 14.80
C ARG A 300 20.86 33.54 15.65
N LEU A 301 20.00 33.21 16.62
CA LEU A 301 20.15 32.02 17.45
C LEU A 301 19.97 30.72 16.62
N TRP A 302 18.98 30.71 15.72
CA TRP A 302 18.73 29.57 14.83
C TRP A 302 19.84 29.40 13.79
N GLU A 303 20.43 30.49 13.32
CA GLU A 303 21.63 30.45 12.46
C GLU A 303 22.85 29.92 13.20
N THR A 304 23.09 30.44 14.42
CA THR A 304 24.22 30.01 15.26
C THR A 304 24.13 28.53 15.63
N SER A 305 22.92 28.04 15.90
CA SER A 305 22.68 26.62 16.22
C SER A 305 22.59 25.72 14.97
N GLY A 306 22.66 26.27 13.76
CA GLY A 306 22.52 25.54 12.49
C GLY A 306 21.07 25.18 12.11
N HIS A 307 20.10 25.33 13.02
CA HIS A 307 18.71 24.93 12.77
C HIS A 307 18.05 25.74 11.64
N TRP A 308 18.50 26.97 11.41
CA TRP A 308 18.04 27.76 10.27
C TRP A 308 18.33 27.08 8.93
N TYR A 309 19.41 26.34 8.79
CA TYR A 309 19.79 25.74 7.50
C TYR A 309 19.13 24.38 7.28
N HIS A 310 18.73 23.69 8.35
CA HIS A 310 18.19 22.33 8.30
C HIS A 310 16.68 22.25 8.53
N TYR A 311 16.08 23.20 9.26
CA TYR A 311 14.70 23.11 9.74
C TYR A 311 13.83 24.31 9.38
N ARG A 312 14.34 25.29 8.60
CA ARG A 312 13.57 26.50 8.26
C ARG A 312 12.19 26.21 7.69
N GLU A 313 12.06 25.17 6.89
CA GLU A 313 10.79 24.77 6.26
C GLU A 313 9.75 24.29 7.29
N ASN A 314 10.20 23.89 8.49
CA ASN A 314 9.36 23.46 9.61
C ASN A 314 9.26 24.50 10.74
N MET A 315 9.71 25.73 10.50
CA MET A 315 9.61 26.83 11.46
C MET A 315 8.46 27.78 11.09
N TYR A 316 7.73 28.25 12.11
CA TYR A 316 6.78 29.35 11.92
C TYR A 316 7.54 30.63 11.52
N THR A 317 7.16 31.20 10.38
CA THR A 317 7.75 32.44 9.82
C THR A 317 6.80 33.62 9.97
#